data_AF-A0A2N2M6M0-F1
#
_entry.id   AF-A0A2N2M6M0-F1
#
_cell.length_a   1.000
_cell.length_b   1.000
_cell.length_c   1.000
_cell.angle_alpha   90.00
_cell.angle_beta   90.00
_cell.angle_gamma   90.00
#
_symmetry.space_group_name_H-M   'P 1'
#
loop_
_entity.id
_entity.type
_entity.pdbx_description
1 polymer ?
#
loop_
_entity_poly.entity_id
_entity_poly.type
_entity_poly.pdbx_seq_one_letter_code
_entity_poly.pdbx_strand_id
1 'polypeptide(L)'
;MITILIACSIGLPWLGALLVWLIGDKREKAQHMVSIFFSVAAGAAAVLMLWHTTGDAGLTIKMGGVFGDFTFIADGLGVFLSVIATVIGSLAVIFSTSYMKGETQIGRYYAFVLFFIGAMVGLVLTSNIMLMFFF
;
A
#
# COMPACT_ATOMS: atom_id res chain seq x y z
N MET A 1 -16.80 -2.64 7.19
CA MET A 1 -16.25 -3.01 5.87
C MET A 1 -15.11 -2.07 5.46
N ILE A 2 -15.28 -0.75 5.53
CA ILE A 2 -14.23 0.21 5.17
C ILE A 2 -12.92 0.03 5.95
N THR A 3 -12.99 -0.28 7.24
CA THR A 3 -11.82 -0.57 8.09
C THR A 3 -10.92 -1.65 7.52
N ILE A 4 -11.52 -2.71 6.96
CA ILE A 4 -10.79 -3.83 6.34
C ILE A 4 -10.17 -3.37 5.03
N LEU A 5 -10.88 -2.58 4.23
CA LEU A 5 -10.34 -2.06 2.97
C LEU A 5 -9.15 -1.14 3.20
N ILE A 6 -9.22 -0.24 4.18
CA ILE A 6 -8.10 0.63 4.61
C ILE A 6 -6.92 -0.23 5.09
N ALA A 7 -7.17 -1.20 5.96
CA ALA A 7 -6.12 -2.07 6.46
C ALA A 7 -5.47 -2.90 5.34
N CYS A 8 -6.26 -3.38 4.38
CA CYS A 8 -5.76 -4.15 3.24
C CYS A 8 -4.97 -3.28 2.26
N SER A 9 -5.42 -2.07 1.94
CA SER A 9 -4.72 -1.21 0.97
C SER A 9 -3.35 -0.75 1.45
N ILE A 10 -3.15 -0.60 2.77
CA ILE A 10 -1.86 -0.26 3.39
C ILE A 10 -1.05 -1.53 3.71
N GLY A 11 -1.70 -2.53 4.30
CA GLY A 11 -1.04 -3.73 4.81
C GLY A 11 -0.59 -4.70 3.72
N LEU A 12 -1.35 -4.86 2.63
CA LEU A 12 -0.98 -5.79 1.56
C LEU A 12 0.35 -5.39 0.89
N PRO A 13 0.59 -4.13 0.47
CA PRO A 13 1.88 -3.74 -0.09
C PRO A 13 3.02 -3.96 0.90
N TRP A 14 2.87 -3.59 2.17
CA TRP A 14 3.91 -3.78 3.19
C TRP A 14 4.22 -5.26 3.48
N LEU A 15 3.19 -6.10 3.57
CA LEU A 15 3.37 -7.55 3.69
C LEU A 15 4.06 -8.13 2.44
N GLY A 16 3.65 -7.69 1.25
CA GLY A 16 4.30 -8.05 0.00
C GLY A 16 5.77 -7.64 -0.03
N ALA A 17 6.09 -6.44 0.44
CA ALA A 17 7.46 -5.95 0.52
C ALA A 17 8.34 -6.84 1.41
N LEU A 18 7.86 -7.21 2.60
CA LEU A 18 8.55 -8.12 3.50
C LEU A 18 8.71 -9.51 2.89
N LEU A 19 7.67 -10.05 2.25
CA LEU A 19 7.73 -11.37 1.62
C LEU A 19 8.71 -11.42 0.46
N VAL A 20 8.72 -10.40 -0.40
CA VAL A 20 9.64 -10.31 -1.53
C VAL A 20 11.09 -10.18 -1.06
N TRP A 21 11.31 -9.42 0.01
CA TRP A 21 12.61 -9.32 0.67
C TRP A 21 13.07 -10.67 1.26
N LEU A 22 12.17 -11.42 1.91
CA LEU A 22 12.44 -12.74 2.50
C LEU A 22 12.72 -13.83 1.46
N ILE A 23 12.06 -13.80 0.30
CA ILE A 23 12.29 -14.77 -0.79
C ILE A 23 13.75 -14.72 -1.27
N GLY A 24 14.35 -13.52 -1.24
CA GLY A 24 15.71 -13.27 -1.68
C GLY A 24 15.91 -13.43 -3.18
N ASP A 25 17.04 -12.94 -3.69
CA ASP A 25 17.32 -12.79 -5.13
C ASP A 25 17.51 -14.12 -5.89
N LYS A 26 17.34 -15.27 -5.22
CA LYS A 26 17.49 -16.60 -5.83
C LYS A 26 16.26 -17.04 -6.64
N ARG A 27 15.12 -16.35 -6.52
CA ARG A 27 13.83 -16.76 -7.13
C ARG A 27 13.12 -15.58 -7.81
N GLU A 28 13.68 -15.09 -8.90
CA GLU A 28 13.16 -13.97 -9.72
C GLU A 28 11.67 -14.12 -10.06
N LYS A 29 11.25 -15.27 -10.60
CA LYS A 29 9.83 -15.53 -10.93
C LYS A 29 8.88 -15.39 -9.73
N ALA A 30 9.32 -15.83 -8.55
CA ALA A 30 8.51 -15.74 -7.33
C ALA A 30 8.40 -14.29 -6.86
N GLN A 31 9.48 -13.51 -6.94
CA GLN A 31 9.48 -12.09 -6.56
C GLN A 31 8.52 -11.27 -7.45
N HIS A 32 8.54 -11.48 -8.77
CA HIS A 32 7.59 -10.83 -9.67
C HIS A 32 6.13 -11.19 -9.34
N MET A 33 5.84 -12.48 -9.21
CA MET A 33 4.47 -12.95 -8.96
C MET A 33 3.91 -12.46 -7.63
N VAL A 34 4.72 -12.50 -6.57
CA VAL A 34 4.33 -11.99 -5.26
C VAL A 34 4.12 -10.48 -5.31
N SER A 35 5.02 -9.72 -5.94
CA SER A 35 4.91 -8.27 -6.04
C SER A 35 3.65 -7.84 -6.79
N ILE A 36 3.36 -8.48 -7.94
CA ILE A 36 2.14 -8.21 -8.70
C ILE A 36 0.89 -8.54 -7.88
N PHE A 37 0.87 -9.72 -7.23
CA PHE A 37 -0.29 -10.13 -6.44
C PHE A 37 -0.61 -9.12 -5.34
N PHE A 38 0.38 -8.72 -4.54
CA PHE A 38 0.17 -7.77 -3.44
C PHE A 38 -0.14 -6.35 -3.92
N SER A 39 0.49 -5.87 -4.99
CA SER A 39 0.18 -4.54 -5.53
C SER A 39 -1.25 -4.49 -6.09
N VAL A 40 -1.63 -5.49 -6.89
CA VAL A 40 -2.96 -5.56 -7.52
C VAL A 40 -4.05 -5.77 -6.47
N ALA A 41 -3.81 -6.62 -5.46
CA ALA A 41 -4.76 -6.81 -4.38
C ALA A 41 -4.98 -5.52 -3.56
N ALA A 42 -3.93 -4.74 -3.33
CA ALA A 42 -4.04 -3.42 -2.70
C ALA A 42 -4.79 -2.42 -3.59
N GLY A 43 -4.53 -2.41 -4.90
CA GLY A 43 -5.27 -1.61 -5.88
C GLY A 43 -6.75 -1.97 -5.94
N ALA A 44 -7.09 -3.25 -5.91
CA ALA A 44 -8.47 -3.70 -5.85
C ALA A 44 -9.15 -3.23 -4.56
N ALA A 45 -8.47 -3.33 -3.41
CA ALA A 45 -8.99 -2.81 -2.13
C ALA A 45 -9.24 -1.30 -2.18
N ALA A 46 -8.32 -0.52 -2.77
CA ALA A 46 -8.50 0.93 -2.94
C ALA A 46 -9.66 1.28 -3.88
N VAL A 47 -9.81 0.56 -5.01
CA VAL A 47 -10.93 0.77 -5.93
C VAL A 47 -12.27 0.42 -5.27
N LEU A 48 -12.32 -0.64 -4.46
CA LEU A 48 -13.53 -0.99 -3.70
C LEU A 48 -13.91 0.05 -2.63
N MET A 49 -12.95 0.87 -2.17
CA MET A 49 -13.27 1.99 -1.26
C MET A 49 -14.08 3.09 -1.92
N LEU A 50 -14.05 3.24 -3.26
CA LEU A 50 -14.85 4.25 -3.96
C LEU A 50 -16.34 4.12 -3.65
N TRP A 51 -16.84 2.89 -3.51
CA TRP A 51 -18.23 2.61 -3.16
C TRP A 51 -18.57 2.84 -1.68
N HIS A 52 -17.56 3.07 -0.84
CA HIS A 52 -17.70 3.16 0.61
C HIS A 52 -17.17 4.49 1.17
N THR A 53 -17.00 5.52 0.34
CA THR A 53 -16.50 6.83 0.75
C THR A 53 -17.34 7.42 1.89
N THR A 54 -16.72 7.76 3.02
CA THR A 54 -17.38 8.37 4.19
C THR A 54 -16.51 9.49 4.78
N GLY A 55 -17.14 10.55 5.29
CA GLY A 55 -16.44 11.58 6.06
C GLY A 55 -16.11 11.15 7.50
N ASP A 56 -16.69 10.06 7.98
CA ASP A 56 -16.44 9.51 9.31
C ASP A 56 -15.14 8.70 9.36
N ALA A 57 -14.60 8.57 10.58
CA ALA A 57 -13.41 7.75 10.84
C ALA A 57 -13.63 6.29 10.41
N GLY A 58 -12.82 5.81 9.45
CA GLY A 58 -12.89 4.44 8.95
C GLY A 58 -12.09 3.45 9.80
N LEU A 59 -10.94 3.87 10.32
CA LEU A 59 -10.10 3.11 11.24
C LEU A 59 -9.51 4.06 12.29
N THR A 60 -9.74 3.78 13.57
CA THR A 60 -9.16 4.55 14.67
C THR A 60 -8.43 3.60 15.63
N ILE A 61 -7.14 3.83 15.81
CA ILE A 61 -6.31 3.16 16.81
C ILE A 61 -6.09 4.13 17.96
N LYS A 62 -6.63 3.79 19.13
CA LYS A 62 -6.49 4.58 20.35
C LYS A 62 -5.08 4.41 20.92
N MET A 63 -4.16 5.25 20.49
CA MET A 63 -2.78 5.26 20.98
C MET A 63 -2.70 5.95 22.34
N GLY A 64 -3.58 6.95 22.59
CA GLY A 64 -3.60 7.74 23.82
C GLY A 64 -2.35 8.63 23.99
N GLY A 65 -2.48 9.67 24.82
CA GLY A 65 -1.35 10.55 25.16
C GLY A 65 -1.10 11.69 24.16
N VAL A 66 0.17 12.12 24.04
CA VAL A 66 0.59 13.34 23.31
C VAL A 66 0.33 13.26 21.80
N PHE A 67 0.24 12.05 21.26
CA PHE A 67 0.16 11.81 19.81
C PHE A 67 -1.27 11.75 19.25
N GLY A 68 -2.28 11.81 20.12
CA GLY A 68 -3.68 11.66 19.74
C GLY A 68 -4.03 10.26 19.21
N ASP A 69 -5.27 10.11 18.76
CA ASP A 69 -5.72 8.86 18.16
C ASP A 69 -5.29 8.77 16.68
N PHE A 70 -4.79 7.61 16.30
CA PHE A 70 -4.38 7.30 14.94
C PHE A 70 -5.61 7.00 14.11
N THR A 71 -6.08 7.99 13.37
CA THR A 71 -7.32 7.93 12.62
C THR A 71 -7.06 7.97 11.13
N PHE A 72 -7.70 7.06 10.40
CA PHE A 72 -7.74 7.01 8.95
C PHE A 72 -9.18 7.25 8.49
N ILE A 73 -9.32 8.17 7.54
CA ILE A 73 -10.59 8.61 6.97
C ILE A 73 -10.53 8.30 5.48
N ALA A 74 -11.55 7.61 4.98
CA ALA A 74 -11.70 7.30 3.57
C ALA A 74 -12.66 8.33 2.94
N ASP A 75 -12.23 9.59 2.95
CA ASP A 75 -12.95 10.69 2.33
C ASP A 75 -12.76 10.68 0.79
N GLY A 76 -13.50 11.53 0.08
CA GLY A 76 -13.49 11.51 -1.38
C GLY A 76 -12.11 11.80 -1.98
N LEU A 77 -11.33 12.68 -1.34
CA LEU A 77 -9.99 13.04 -1.81
C LEU A 77 -8.96 11.94 -1.49
N GLY A 78 -8.91 11.47 -0.25
CA GLY A 78 -7.99 10.42 0.19
C GLY A 78 -8.20 9.12 -0.56
N VAL A 79 -9.46 8.70 -0.76
CA VAL A 79 -9.76 7.51 -1.56
C VAL A 79 -9.31 7.70 -3.01
N PHE A 80 -9.60 8.84 -3.63
CA PHE A 80 -9.19 9.11 -5.01
C PHE A 80 -7.66 9.06 -5.17
N LEU A 81 -6.91 9.70 -4.29
CA LEU A 81 -5.45 9.67 -4.30
C LEU A 81 -4.90 8.27 -4.03
N SER A 82 -5.53 7.50 -3.12
CA SER A 82 -5.13 6.12 -2.83
C SER A 82 -5.30 5.19 -4.03
N VAL A 83 -6.36 5.38 -4.82
CA VAL A 83 -6.60 4.64 -6.07
C VAL A 83 -5.51 4.97 -7.09
N ILE A 84 -5.18 6.25 -7.25
CA ILE A 84 -4.09 6.67 -8.16
C ILE A 84 -2.77 6.01 -7.73
N ALA A 85 -2.40 6.13 -6.45
CA ALA A 85 -1.15 5.60 -5.94
C ALA A 85 -1.04 4.07 -6.14
N THR A 86 -2.12 3.33 -5.85
CA THR A 86 -2.12 1.87 -5.92
C THR A 86 -2.25 1.33 -7.35
N VAL A 87 -3.08 1.94 -8.20
CA VAL A 87 -3.27 1.51 -9.59
C VAL A 87 -2.04 1.82 -10.43
N ILE A 88 -1.53 3.05 -10.36
CA ILE A 88 -0.30 3.41 -11.07
C ILE A 88 0.88 2.62 -10.51
N GLY A 89 0.97 2.47 -9.19
CA GLY A 89 1.97 1.62 -8.54
C GLY A 89 1.92 0.16 -9.04
N SER A 90 0.73 -0.41 -9.15
CA SER A 90 0.53 -1.77 -9.68
C SER A 90 0.94 -1.90 -11.14
N LEU A 91 0.59 -0.92 -11.99
CA LEU A 91 1.02 -0.89 -13.38
C LEU A 91 2.55 -0.78 -13.49
N ALA A 92 3.18 0.04 -12.65
CA ALA A 92 4.64 0.14 -12.58
C ALA A 92 5.29 -1.19 -12.15
N VAL A 93 4.72 -1.89 -11.15
CA VAL A 93 5.17 -3.23 -10.74
C VAL A 93 5.02 -4.24 -11.88
N ILE A 94 3.88 -4.27 -12.59
CA ILE A 94 3.67 -5.16 -13.74
C ILE A 94 4.69 -4.85 -14.85
N PHE A 95 4.85 -3.58 -15.21
CA PHE A 95 5.82 -3.14 -16.22
C PHE A 95 7.25 -3.55 -15.85
N SER A 96 7.62 -3.39 -14.57
CA SER A 96 8.96 -3.70 -14.10
C SER A 96 9.35 -5.17 -14.27
N THR A 97 8.39 -6.09 -14.38
CA THR A 97 8.70 -7.53 -14.55
C THR A 97 9.44 -7.84 -15.85
N SER A 98 9.07 -7.16 -16.95
CA SER A 98 9.77 -7.28 -18.22
C SER A 98 10.99 -6.38 -18.27
N TYR A 99 10.93 -5.22 -17.61
CA TYR A 99 11.99 -4.22 -17.63
C TYR A 99 13.23 -4.64 -16.82
N MET A 100 13.04 -5.26 -15.65
CA MET A 100 14.11 -5.68 -14.73
C MET A 100 14.57 -7.12 -14.94
N LYS A 101 14.21 -7.73 -16.07
CA LYS A 101 14.51 -9.14 -16.33
C LYS A 101 16.02 -9.36 -16.47
N GLY A 102 16.56 -10.25 -15.65
CA GLY A 102 18.01 -10.54 -15.63
C GLY A 102 18.87 -9.53 -14.85
N GLU A 103 18.24 -8.56 -14.19
CA GLU A 103 18.93 -7.65 -13.27
C GLU A 103 19.19 -8.30 -11.91
N THR A 104 20.19 -7.78 -11.20
CA THR A 104 20.52 -8.22 -9.84
C THR A 104 19.74 -7.43 -8.79
N GLN A 105 19.53 -8.01 -7.60
CA GLN A 105 18.90 -7.33 -6.45
C GLN A 105 17.46 -6.83 -6.66
N ILE A 106 16.71 -7.48 -7.56
CA ILE A 106 15.30 -7.18 -7.83
C ILE A 106 14.40 -7.32 -6.58
N GLY A 107 14.76 -8.16 -5.60
CA GLY A 107 14.02 -8.26 -4.34
C GLY A 107 14.00 -6.96 -3.57
N ARG A 108 15.14 -6.25 -3.52
CA ARG A 108 15.24 -4.94 -2.86
C ARG A 108 14.44 -3.87 -3.60
N TYR A 109 14.51 -3.88 -4.93
CA TYR A 109 13.72 -2.98 -5.76
C TYR A 109 12.22 -3.12 -5.47
N TYR A 110 11.68 -4.34 -5.56
CA TYR A 110 10.27 -4.59 -5.31
C TYR A 110 9.84 -4.28 -3.87
N ALA A 111 10.69 -4.60 -2.88
CA ALA A 111 10.41 -4.26 -1.49
C ALA A 111 10.22 -2.75 -1.33
N PHE A 112 11.12 -1.92 -1.90
CA PHE A 112 10.97 -0.47 -1.81
C PHE A 112 9.76 0.07 -2.57
N VAL A 113 9.47 -0.45 -3.77
CA VAL A 113 8.28 -0.05 -4.53
C VAL A 113 7.00 -0.37 -3.77
N LEU A 114 6.90 -1.56 -3.18
CA LEU A 114 5.74 -1.97 -2.40
C LEU A 114 5.60 -1.20 -1.08
N PHE A 115 6.72 -0.94 -0.37
CA PHE A 115 6.70 -0.05 0.79
C PHE A 115 6.22 1.35 0.44
N PHE A 116 6.70 1.89 -0.67
CA PHE A 116 6.29 3.21 -1.17
C PHE A 116 4.79 3.26 -1.50
N ILE A 117 4.25 2.24 -2.18
CA ILE A 117 2.82 2.16 -2.47
C ILE A 117 1.99 2.17 -1.19
N GLY A 118 2.33 1.31 -0.22
CA GLY A 118 1.61 1.24 1.06
C GLY A 118 1.74 2.53 1.88
N ALA A 119 2.91 3.15 1.86
CA ALA A 119 3.16 4.41 2.56
C ALA A 119 2.33 5.56 1.97
N MET A 120 2.31 5.71 0.64
CA MET A 120 1.48 6.71 -0.04
C MET A 120 0.00 6.56 0.27
N VAL A 121 -0.52 5.33 0.36
CA VAL A 121 -1.91 5.08 0.78
C VAL A 121 -2.14 5.49 2.23
N GLY A 122 -1.23 5.16 3.15
CA GLY A 122 -1.32 5.58 4.54
C GLY A 122 -1.29 7.10 4.72
N LEU A 123 -0.42 7.78 3.98
CA LEU A 123 -0.26 9.23 3.96
C LEU A 123 -1.55 9.95 3.54
N VAL A 124 -2.21 9.48 2.49
CA VAL A 124 -3.40 10.17 1.95
C VAL A 124 -4.69 9.86 2.71
N LEU A 125 -4.72 8.75 3.47
CA LEU A 125 -5.90 8.36 4.26
C LEU A 125 -5.83 8.81 5.72
N THR A 126 -4.67 9.20 6.24
CA THR A 126 -4.56 9.62 7.65
C THR A 126 -5.11 11.03 7.87
N SER A 127 -5.80 11.24 8.99
CA SER A 127 -6.20 12.56 9.48
C SER A 127 -5.30 13.10 10.60
N ASN A 128 -4.30 12.32 11.01
CA ASN A 128 -3.34 12.69 12.05
C ASN A 128 -2.02 13.18 11.42
N ILE A 129 -1.54 14.36 11.84
CA ILE A 129 -0.33 15.00 11.30
C ILE A 129 0.94 14.20 11.56
N MET A 130 1.01 13.48 12.68
CA MET A 130 2.17 12.64 13.00
C MET A 130 2.24 11.44 12.06
N LEU A 131 1.10 10.81 11.79
CA LEU A 131 1.03 9.72 10.80
C LEU A 131 1.36 10.24 9.40
N MET A 132 0.90 11.44 9.04
CA MET A 132 1.24 12.06 7.75
C MET A 132 2.75 12.28 7.59
N PHE A 133 3.47 12.54 8.68
CA PHE A 133 4.94 12.63 8.67
C PHE A 133 5.63 11.26 8.69
N PHE A 134 5.01 10.25 9.29
CA PHE A 134 5.58 8.91 9.40
C PHE A 134 5.53 8.14 8.08
N PHE A 135 4.44 8.28 7.33
CA PHE A 135 4.24 7.67 6.02
C PHE A 135 5.00 8.44 4.93
#